data_AF-A0A229W1D8-F1
#
_entry.id   AF-A0A229W1D8-F1
#
_cell.length_a   1.000
_cell.length_b   1.000
_cell.length_c   1.000
_cell.angle_alpha   90.00
_cell.angle_beta   90.00
_cell.angle_gamma   90.00
#
_symmetry.space_group_name_H-M   'P 1'
#
loop_
_entity.id
_entity.type
_entity.pdbx_description
1 polymer ?
#
loop_
_entity_poly.entity_id
_entity_poly.type
_entity_poly.pdbx_seq_one_letter_code
_entity_poly.pdbx_strand_id
1 'polypeptide(L)'
;MTQVKITLKRHISTGLEPMADGLIRFQAKRRIDADKNVIVREPFDVTLDKQGTATVSLPATDGTFVWHVAELPGTANSYDRYVTVPDSQQTIDYADLTDVDPVTWAPTAMIGGRLLQVRVATSQQAAQELSAQHPDDMIVWFDETATAEATETALTAAMQAAERARTAAAQAQAAQTSVETNATAIGHLAETTQTAITTTVQTVDQAAADATARIDAAATQVENKAAGLMEG
;
A
#
# COMPACT_ATOMS: atom_id res chain seq x y z
N MET A 1 -2.14 24.76 -12.93
CA MET A 1 -3.00 25.85 -13.46
C MET A 1 -4.33 25.23 -13.78
N THR A 2 -5.40 25.79 -13.25
CA THR A 2 -6.77 25.28 -13.43
C THR A 2 -7.38 25.86 -14.69
N GLN A 3 -7.98 25.01 -15.53
CA GLN A 3 -8.70 25.46 -16.72
C GLN A 3 -10.11 25.87 -16.33
N VAL A 4 -10.48 27.12 -16.62
CA VAL A 4 -11.82 27.66 -16.35
C VAL A 4 -12.51 27.98 -17.67
N LYS A 5 -13.69 27.39 -17.88
CA LYS A 5 -14.52 27.62 -19.07
C LYS A 5 -15.61 28.64 -18.77
N ILE A 6 -15.57 29.75 -19.47
CA ILE A 6 -16.52 30.85 -19.36
C ILE A 6 -17.54 30.72 -20.47
N THR A 7 -18.83 30.89 -20.15
CA THR A 7 -19.91 31.03 -21.14
C THR A 7 -20.79 32.19 -20.70
N LEU A 8 -20.83 33.28 -21.47
CA LEU A 8 -21.74 34.39 -21.24
C LEU A 8 -22.80 34.48 -22.33
N LYS A 9 -24.03 34.71 -21.90
CA LYS A 9 -25.19 34.95 -22.77
C LYS A 9 -25.93 36.18 -22.30
N ARG A 10 -26.46 36.97 -23.24
CA ARG A 10 -27.40 38.05 -22.94
C ARG A 10 -28.82 37.56 -23.08
N HIS A 11 -29.68 38.08 -22.22
CA HIS A 11 -31.12 37.93 -22.39
C HIS A 11 -31.61 38.88 -23.49
N ILE A 12 -32.42 38.35 -24.39
CA ILE A 12 -33.14 39.08 -25.44
C ILE A 12 -34.63 38.74 -25.36
N SER A 13 -35.48 39.46 -26.08
CA SER A 13 -36.94 39.25 -26.03
C SER A 13 -37.39 37.85 -26.46
N THR A 14 -36.57 37.14 -27.24
CA THR A 14 -36.86 35.81 -27.79
C THR A 14 -36.07 34.67 -27.14
N GLY A 15 -35.24 34.94 -26.12
CA GLY A 15 -34.44 33.92 -25.44
C GLY A 15 -33.06 34.40 -25.00
N LEU A 16 -32.08 33.50 -25.06
CA LEU A 16 -30.68 33.78 -24.70
C LEU A 16 -29.80 33.78 -25.95
N GLU A 17 -29.00 34.83 -26.12
CA GLU A 17 -28.05 34.97 -27.23
C GLU A 17 -26.61 34.98 -26.70
N PRO A 18 -25.66 34.33 -27.39
CA PRO A 18 -24.23 34.43 -27.07
C PRO A 18 -23.71 35.87 -26.93
N MET A 19 -22.87 36.12 -25.93
CA MET A 19 -22.09 37.35 -25.82
C MET A 19 -20.86 37.31 -26.73
N ALA A 20 -21.07 37.33 -28.04
CA ALA A 20 -19.97 37.33 -29.01
C ALA A 20 -19.03 38.53 -28.81
N ASP A 21 -17.72 38.28 -28.89
CA ASP A 21 -16.66 39.29 -28.75
C ASP A 21 -16.67 40.05 -27.42
N GLY A 22 -17.37 39.52 -26.40
CA GLY A 22 -17.38 40.09 -25.06
C GLY A 22 -15.98 40.04 -24.42
N LEU A 23 -15.66 41.03 -23.59
CA LEU A 23 -14.39 41.09 -22.88
C LEU A 23 -14.57 40.67 -21.42
N ILE A 24 -13.68 39.85 -20.88
CA ILE A 24 -13.60 39.51 -19.47
C ILE A 24 -12.21 39.89 -18.96
N ARG A 25 -12.15 40.64 -17.86
CA ARG A 25 -10.88 41.06 -17.24
C ARG A 25 -10.66 40.31 -15.93
N PHE A 26 -9.51 39.65 -15.82
CA PHE A 26 -9.08 38.93 -14.63
C PHE A 26 -8.02 39.72 -13.88
N GLN A 27 -8.21 39.91 -12.58
CA GLN A 27 -7.27 40.61 -11.71
C GLN A 27 -7.13 39.89 -10.37
N ALA A 28 -5.91 39.58 -9.95
CA ALA A 28 -5.68 39.09 -8.58
C ALA A 28 -5.82 40.26 -7.59
N LYS A 29 -6.74 40.12 -6.63
CA LYS A 29 -7.02 41.09 -5.56
C LYS A 29 -6.48 40.58 -4.22
N ARG A 30 -5.95 41.56 -3.46
CA ARG A 30 -5.06 41.41 -2.30
C ARG A 30 -3.78 40.66 -2.66
N ARG A 31 -2.70 41.19 -2.13
CA ARG A 31 -1.37 41.04 -2.68
C ARG A 31 -0.38 40.77 -1.57
N ILE A 32 -0.81 40.44 -0.35
CA ILE A 32 0.09 40.42 0.81
C ILE A 32 0.41 38.98 1.19
N ASP A 33 1.67 38.59 1.04
CA ASP A 33 2.16 37.27 1.47
C ASP A 33 2.51 37.23 2.98
N ALA A 34 2.98 36.09 3.44
CA ALA A 34 3.38 35.88 4.84
C ALA A 34 4.49 36.85 5.30
N ASP A 35 5.37 37.22 4.37
CA ASP A 35 6.51 38.13 4.58
C ASP A 35 6.14 39.62 4.40
N LYS A 36 4.84 39.92 4.24
CA LYS A 36 4.29 41.27 4.05
C LYS A 36 4.67 41.96 2.73
N ASN A 37 5.09 41.22 1.71
CA ASN A 37 5.33 41.77 0.38
C ASN A 37 4.03 42.05 -0.35
N VAL A 38 4.00 43.07 -1.21
CA VAL A 38 2.85 43.36 -2.09
C VAL A 38 3.08 42.73 -3.49
N ILE A 39 2.54 41.54 -3.71
CA ILE A 39 2.55 40.77 -4.96
C ILE A 39 1.59 41.38 -5.99
N VAL A 40 2.14 42.09 -6.97
CA VAL A 40 1.38 42.65 -8.08
C VAL A 40 1.30 41.64 -9.23
N ARG A 41 0.13 41.01 -9.42
CA ARG A 41 -0.15 40.30 -10.68
C ARG A 41 -0.81 41.25 -11.66
N GLU A 42 -0.26 41.35 -12.87
CA GLU A 42 -0.84 42.17 -13.93
C GLU A 42 -2.23 41.64 -14.30
N PRO A 43 -3.22 42.54 -14.43
CA PRO A 43 -4.52 42.15 -14.95
C PRO A 43 -4.38 41.76 -16.41
N PHE A 44 -5.22 40.83 -16.86
CA PHE A 44 -5.26 40.44 -18.26
C PHE A 44 -6.69 40.26 -18.73
N ASP A 45 -6.89 40.43 -20.03
CA ASP A 45 -8.19 40.39 -20.67
C ASP A 45 -8.31 39.14 -21.55
N VAL A 46 -9.53 38.59 -21.60
CA VAL A 46 -9.90 37.46 -22.44
C VAL A 46 -11.11 37.87 -23.26
N THR A 47 -11.03 37.70 -24.57
CA THR A 47 -12.16 37.92 -25.48
C THR A 47 -12.92 36.61 -25.68
N LEU A 48 -14.23 36.67 -25.57
CA LEU A 48 -15.13 35.56 -25.84
C LEU A 48 -15.24 35.30 -27.35
N ASP A 49 -15.36 34.04 -27.73
CA ASP A 49 -15.62 33.62 -29.11
C ASP A 49 -17.04 34.02 -29.58
N LYS A 50 -17.38 33.67 -30.83
CA LYS A 50 -18.70 33.96 -31.40
C LYS A 50 -19.85 33.22 -30.70
N GLN A 51 -19.54 32.20 -29.92
CA GLN A 51 -20.48 31.44 -29.09
C GLN A 51 -20.55 31.98 -27.66
N GLY A 52 -19.85 33.09 -27.36
CA GLY A 52 -19.84 33.71 -26.03
C GLY A 52 -19.00 32.91 -25.04
N THR A 53 -18.02 32.15 -25.54
CA THR A 53 -17.24 31.18 -24.76
C THR A 53 -15.77 31.55 -24.72
N ALA A 54 -15.08 31.21 -23.64
CA ALA A 54 -13.63 31.20 -23.60
C ALA A 54 -13.14 30.16 -22.58
N THR A 55 -11.92 29.67 -22.77
CA THR A 55 -11.24 28.85 -21.75
C THR A 55 -9.94 29.55 -21.36
N VAL A 56 -9.78 29.79 -20.07
CA VAL A 56 -8.63 30.49 -19.49
C VAL A 56 -7.90 29.60 -18.50
N SER A 57 -6.57 29.71 -18.47
CA SER A 57 -5.74 29.03 -17.48
C SER A 57 -5.47 29.96 -16.31
N LEU A 58 -6.05 29.65 -15.15
CA LEU A 58 -5.92 30.45 -13.93
C LEU A 58 -5.08 29.71 -12.88
N PRO A 59 -4.14 30.38 -12.21
CA PRO A 59 -3.60 29.87 -10.96
C PRO A 59 -4.71 29.62 -9.94
N ALA A 60 -4.58 28.51 -9.23
CA ALA A 60 -5.39 28.23 -8.07
C ALA A 60 -5.15 29.30 -7.00
N THR A 61 -6.20 29.65 -6.26
CA THR A 61 -6.11 30.52 -5.09
C THR A 61 -5.57 29.72 -3.92
N ASP A 62 -4.56 30.26 -3.24
CA ASP A 62 -3.82 29.63 -2.13
C ASP A 62 -4.03 30.39 -0.79
N GLY A 63 -5.01 31.28 -0.73
CA GLY A 63 -5.25 32.13 0.43
C GLY A 63 -4.37 33.38 0.49
N THR A 64 -3.56 33.68 -0.52
CA THR A 64 -2.83 34.97 -0.62
C THR A 64 -3.55 36.01 -1.50
N PHE A 65 -4.47 35.56 -2.35
CA PHE A 65 -5.27 36.40 -3.24
C PHE A 65 -6.62 35.74 -3.58
N VAL A 66 -7.53 36.57 -4.12
CA VAL A 66 -8.77 36.13 -4.77
C VAL A 66 -8.84 36.69 -6.20
N TRP A 67 -9.64 36.07 -7.07
CA TRP A 67 -9.84 36.56 -8.43
C TRP A 67 -10.97 37.58 -8.48
N HIS A 68 -10.65 38.80 -8.90
CA HIS A 68 -11.63 39.77 -9.38
C HIS A 68 -11.83 39.57 -10.88
N VAL A 69 -13.06 39.29 -11.27
CA VAL A 69 -13.46 39.05 -12.65
C VAL A 69 -14.46 40.13 -13.02
N ALA A 70 -14.04 41.06 -13.87
CA ALA A 70 -14.92 42.07 -14.43
C ALA A 70 -15.44 41.58 -15.78
N GLU A 71 -16.73 41.30 -15.83
CA GLU A 71 -17.45 40.88 -17.03
C GLU A 71 -17.88 42.11 -17.83
N LEU A 72 -17.56 42.16 -19.12
CA LEU A 72 -17.90 43.26 -20.03
C LEU A 72 -17.55 44.66 -19.46
N PRO A 73 -16.30 44.87 -18.99
CA PRO A 73 -15.91 46.09 -18.32
C PRO A 73 -16.07 47.30 -19.24
N GLY A 74 -16.60 48.40 -18.70
CA GLY A 74 -16.84 49.64 -19.44
C GLY A 74 -18.10 49.62 -20.32
N THR A 75 -18.92 48.56 -20.25
CA THR A 75 -20.23 48.50 -20.89
C THR A 75 -21.36 48.72 -19.87
N ALA A 76 -22.58 48.97 -20.34
CA ALA A 76 -23.76 49.05 -19.47
C ALA A 76 -24.11 47.72 -18.77
N ASN A 77 -23.54 46.59 -19.22
CA ASN A 77 -23.73 45.27 -18.63
C ASN A 77 -22.51 44.83 -17.81
N SER A 78 -21.67 45.78 -17.38
CA SER A 78 -20.49 45.47 -16.57
C SER A 78 -20.90 44.84 -15.25
N TYR A 79 -20.26 43.73 -14.89
CA TYR A 79 -20.50 43.04 -13.61
C TYR A 79 -19.17 42.60 -12.99
N ASP A 80 -18.98 42.89 -11.71
CA ASP A 80 -17.78 42.54 -10.96
C ASP A 80 -18.06 41.33 -10.07
N ARG A 81 -17.29 40.26 -10.26
CA ARG A 81 -17.39 39.02 -9.50
C ARG A 81 -16.08 38.74 -8.77
N TYR A 82 -16.16 38.22 -7.55
CA TYR A 82 -15.00 37.85 -6.74
C TYR A 82 -15.07 36.36 -6.42
N VAL A 83 -14.07 35.60 -6.86
CA VAL A 83 -14.10 34.14 -6.80
C VAL A 83 -12.80 33.53 -6.30
N THR A 84 -12.92 32.32 -5.77
CA THR A 84 -11.78 31.41 -5.59
C THR A 84 -11.70 30.41 -6.74
N VAL A 85 -10.46 30.04 -7.09
CA VAL A 85 -10.19 29.04 -8.13
C VAL A 85 -9.53 27.85 -7.44
N PRO A 86 -10.16 26.67 -7.39
CA PRO A 86 -9.54 25.50 -6.77
C PRO A 86 -8.38 24.98 -7.62
N ASP A 87 -7.44 24.29 -7.00
CA ASP A 87 -6.43 23.52 -7.72
C ASP A 87 -7.05 22.26 -8.30
N SER A 88 -7.18 22.19 -9.63
CA SER A 88 -7.87 21.10 -10.31
C SER A 88 -7.20 20.76 -11.63
N GLN A 89 -7.16 19.45 -11.91
CA GLN A 89 -6.76 18.91 -13.20
C GLN A 89 -7.92 18.84 -14.20
N GLN A 90 -9.16 19.01 -13.75
CA GLN A 90 -10.35 19.04 -14.59
C GLN A 90 -10.68 20.48 -15.00
N THR A 91 -11.32 20.63 -16.15
CA THR A 91 -11.88 21.93 -16.54
C THR A 91 -13.10 22.23 -15.67
N ILE A 92 -13.16 23.44 -15.13
CA ILE A 92 -14.25 23.90 -14.26
C ILE A 92 -15.04 24.96 -15.02
N ASP A 93 -16.37 24.88 -14.97
CA ASP A 93 -17.21 25.92 -15.53
C ASP A 93 -17.15 27.17 -14.64
N TYR A 94 -17.04 28.34 -15.26
CA TYR A 94 -16.92 29.62 -14.58
C TYR A 94 -18.07 29.85 -13.59
N ALA A 95 -19.28 29.43 -13.94
CA ALA A 95 -20.45 29.53 -13.07
C ALA A 95 -20.33 28.70 -11.77
N ASP A 96 -19.50 27.66 -11.75
CA ASP A 96 -19.30 26.78 -10.60
C ASP A 96 -18.18 27.26 -9.67
N LEU A 97 -17.47 28.34 -10.02
CA LEU A 97 -16.51 28.95 -9.12
C LEU A 97 -17.22 29.51 -7.89
N THR A 98 -16.56 29.41 -6.74
CA THR A 98 -17.14 29.88 -5.47
C THR A 98 -16.99 31.39 -5.36
N ASP A 99 -18.14 32.08 -5.28
CA ASP A 99 -18.18 33.50 -4.97
C ASP A 99 -17.74 33.78 -3.53
N VAL A 100 -16.91 34.79 -3.33
CA VAL A 100 -16.37 35.18 -2.04
C VAL A 100 -16.51 36.67 -1.79
N ASP A 101 -16.67 37.05 -0.53
CA ASP A 101 -16.61 38.46 -0.15
C ASP A 101 -15.17 38.99 -0.34
N PRO A 102 -14.96 40.12 -1.04
CA PRO A 102 -13.62 40.59 -1.40
C PRO A 102 -12.78 41.05 -0.20
N VAL A 103 -13.38 41.29 0.96
CA VAL A 103 -12.72 41.78 2.17
C VAL A 103 -12.37 40.63 3.10
N THR A 104 -13.34 39.75 3.37
CA THR A 104 -13.25 38.65 4.33
C THR A 104 -12.85 37.32 3.70
N TRP A 105 -13.03 37.18 2.39
CA TRP A 105 -12.76 35.96 1.61
C TRP A 105 -13.60 34.75 1.98
N ALA A 106 -14.63 34.96 2.81
CA ALA A 106 -15.62 33.95 3.08
C ALA A 106 -16.52 33.76 1.85
N PRO A 107 -16.94 32.52 1.53
CA PRO A 107 -17.92 32.29 0.48
C PRO A 107 -19.20 33.11 0.69
N THR A 108 -19.70 33.78 -0.35
CA THR A 108 -20.92 34.60 -0.25
C THR A 108 -22.19 33.77 -0.07
N ALA A 109 -22.17 32.50 -0.48
CA ALA A 109 -23.22 31.53 -0.16
C ALA A 109 -23.37 31.29 1.36
N MET A 110 -22.39 31.74 2.16
CA MET A 110 -22.43 31.70 3.62
C MET A 110 -22.88 33.03 4.24
N ILE A 111 -23.38 34.01 3.47
CA ILE A 111 -23.94 35.25 4.04
C ILE A 111 -25.15 34.90 4.92
N GLY A 112 -24.94 34.99 6.24
CA GLY A 112 -25.90 34.60 7.29
C GLY A 112 -25.58 33.28 8.01
N GLY A 113 -24.61 32.50 7.53
CA GLY A 113 -24.08 31.30 8.18
C GLY A 113 -22.67 31.52 8.73
N ARG A 114 -22.32 30.85 9.83
CA ARG A 114 -20.95 30.89 10.37
C ARG A 114 -20.10 29.83 9.67
N LEU A 115 -18.86 30.16 9.29
CA LEU A 115 -17.85 29.18 8.89
C LEU A 115 -17.65 28.19 10.04
N LEU A 116 -17.72 26.88 9.75
CA LEU A 116 -17.34 25.85 10.70
C LEU A 116 -15.84 26.01 10.97
N GLN A 117 -15.51 26.47 12.17
CA GLN A 117 -14.12 26.50 12.63
C GLN A 117 -13.76 25.11 13.10
N VAL A 118 -12.66 24.56 12.59
CA VAL A 118 -12.16 23.23 12.99
C VAL A 118 -10.89 23.42 13.80
N ARG A 119 -10.86 22.87 15.02
CA ARG A 119 -9.67 22.83 15.86
C ARG A 119 -9.25 21.40 16.07
N VAL A 120 -7.95 21.16 16.02
CA VAL A 120 -7.38 19.85 16.32
C VAL A 120 -6.82 19.86 17.74
N ALA A 121 -7.24 18.90 18.56
CA ALA A 121 -6.73 18.69 19.90
C ALA A 121 -5.71 17.53 19.93
N THR A 122 -4.78 17.57 20.87
CA THR A 122 -3.70 16.57 21.02
C THR A 122 -4.06 15.41 21.94
N SER A 123 -5.08 15.55 22.77
CA SER A 123 -5.58 14.51 23.68
C SER A 123 -7.09 14.65 23.88
N GLN A 124 -7.75 13.60 24.38
CA GLN A 124 -9.17 13.65 24.74
C GLN A 124 -9.46 14.76 25.77
N GLN A 125 -8.57 14.94 26.77
CA GLN A 125 -8.72 15.97 27.79
C GLN A 125 -8.56 17.39 27.18
N ALA A 126 -7.58 17.58 26.29
CA ALA A 126 -7.43 18.84 25.55
C ALA A 126 -8.62 19.12 24.64
N ALA A 127 -9.23 18.07 24.06
CA ALA A 127 -10.44 18.20 23.26
C ALA A 127 -11.64 18.66 24.09
N GLN A 128 -11.79 18.14 25.31
CA GLN A 128 -12.85 18.55 26.25
C GLN A 128 -12.67 20.00 26.69
N GLU A 129 -11.44 20.40 27.03
CA GLU A 129 -11.12 21.79 27.42
C GLU A 129 -11.38 22.76 26.26
N LEU A 130 -10.95 22.41 25.04
CA LEU A 130 -11.20 23.22 23.83
C LEU A 130 -12.69 23.29 23.48
N SER A 131 -13.44 22.20 23.63
CA SER A 131 -14.87 22.17 23.38
C SER A 131 -15.63 23.06 24.36
N ALA A 132 -15.20 23.15 25.63
CA ALA A 132 -15.81 24.03 26.62
C ALA A 132 -15.52 25.52 26.33
N GLN A 133 -14.32 25.83 25.82
CA GLN A 133 -13.92 27.20 25.48
C GLN A 133 -14.49 27.66 24.13
N HIS A 134 -14.72 26.73 23.22
CA HIS A 134 -15.20 26.96 21.86
C HIS A 134 -16.39 26.05 21.55
N PRO A 135 -17.57 26.31 22.14
CA PRO A 135 -18.79 25.50 21.96
C PRO A 135 -19.30 25.50 20.51
N ASP A 136 -18.72 26.37 19.70
CA ASP A 136 -19.13 26.78 18.38
C ASP A 136 -18.21 26.23 17.26
N ASP A 137 -17.11 25.58 17.66
CA ASP A 137 -16.06 25.04 16.79
C ASP A 137 -16.11 23.50 16.81
N MET A 138 -15.82 22.87 15.68
CA MET A 138 -15.66 21.41 15.62
C MET A 138 -14.28 21.03 16.15
N ILE A 139 -14.24 20.30 17.26
CA ILE A 139 -13.00 19.78 17.84
C ILE A 139 -12.75 18.38 17.31
N VAL A 140 -11.63 18.19 16.61
CA VAL A 140 -11.16 16.89 16.11
C VAL A 140 -9.98 16.44 16.97
N TRP A 141 -9.98 15.20 17.43
CA TRP A 141 -8.86 14.60 18.14
C TRP A 141 -8.60 13.21 17.57
N PHE A 142 -7.32 12.85 17.48
CA PHE A 142 -6.87 11.54 17.02
C PHE A 142 -6.31 10.76 18.21
N ASP A 143 -6.85 9.57 18.45
CA ASP A 143 -6.33 8.68 19.49
C ASP A 143 -5.04 7.99 19.03
N GLU A 144 -3.92 8.70 19.18
CA GLU A 144 -2.59 8.14 18.97
C GLU A 144 -2.27 7.05 19.99
N THR A 145 -2.86 7.11 21.20
CA THR A 145 -2.69 6.10 22.27
C THR A 145 -3.27 4.76 21.87
N ALA A 146 -4.51 4.71 21.38
CA ALA A 146 -5.11 3.47 20.88
C ALA A 146 -4.31 2.90 19.69
N THR A 147 -3.74 3.76 18.85
CA THR A 147 -2.90 3.35 17.72
C THR A 147 -1.56 2.79 18.18
N ALA A 148 -0.93 3.39 19.20
CA ALA A 148 0.31 2.93 19.80
C ALA A 148 0.13 1.61 20.56
N GLU A 149 -0.92 1.47 21.38
CA GLU A 149 -1.24 0.24 22.13
C GLU A 149 -1.55 -0.93 21.20
N ALA A 150 -2.30 -0.69 20.12
CA ALA A 150 -2.56 -1.69 19.08
C ALA A 150 -1.25 -2.13 18.38
N THR A 151 -0.34 -1.19 18.12
CA THR A 151 0.95 -1.47 17.50
C THR A 151 1.87 -2.26 18.44
N GLU A 152 1.92 -1.91 19.72
CA GLU A 152 2.73 -2.62 20.73
C GLU A 152 2.22 -4.04 21.00
N THR A 153 0.90 -4.21 21.05
CA THR A 153 0.26 -5.54 21.17
C THR A 153 0.56 -6.40 19.94
N ALA A 154 0.44 -5.83 18.74
CA ALA A 154 0.75 -6.53 17.49
C ALA A 154 2.23 -6.91 17.40
N LEU A 155 3.14 -6.02 17.82
CA LEU A 155 4.57 -6.28 17.83
C LEU A 155 4.93 -7.39 18.83
N THR A 156 4.36 -7.36 20.03
CA THR A 156 4.56 -8.41 21.04
C THR A 156 4.06 -9.76 20.54
N ALA A 157 2.88 -9.80 19.91
CA ALA A 157 2.34 -11.02 19.32
C ALA A 157 3.22 -11.55 18.18
N ALA A 158 3.75 -10.68 17.33
CA ALA A 158 4.67 -11.04 16.25
C ALA A 158 6.00 -11.60 16.78
N MET A 159 6.57 -11.00 17.83
CA MET A 159 7.79 -11.51 18.48
C MET A 159 7.58 -12.91 19.09
N GLN A 160 6.45 -13.14 19.78
CA GLN A 160 6.11 -14.46 20.31
C GLN A 160 5.90 -15.51 19.19
N ALA A 161 5.26 -15.12 18.08
CA ALA A 161 5.09 -16.01 16.94
C ALA A 161 6.44 -16.38 16.30
N ALA A 162 7.36 -15.41 16.18
CA ALA A 162 8.72 -15.65 15.69
C ALA A 162 9.50 -16.62 16.59
N GLU A 163 9.40 -16.50 17.91
CA GLU A 163 10.10 -17.39 18.85
C GLU A 163 9.54 -18.83 18.80
N ARG A 164 8.21 -18.97 18.68
CA ARG A 164 7.58 -20.28 18.45
C ARG A 164 8.05 -20.91 17.15
N ALA A 165 8.15 -20.13 16.07
CA ALA A 165 8.65 -20.61 14.79
C ALA A 165 10.12 -21.05 14.88
N ARG A 166 10.96 -20.29 15.59
CA ARG A 166 12.37 -20.64 15.83
C ARG A 166 12.52 -21.93 16.63
N THR A 167 11.70 -22.12 17.66
CA THR A 167 11.67 -23.34 18.47
C THR A 167 11.23 -24.55 17.64
N ALA A 168 10.16 -24.41 16.84
CA ALA A 168 9.68 -25.46 15.97
C ALA A 168 10.72 -25.86 14.90
N ALA A 169 11.43 -24.87 14.33
CA ALA A 169 12.51 -25.12 13.38
C ALA A 169 13.68 -25.89 14.03
N ALA A 170 14.08 -25.53 15.26
CA ALA A 170 15.12 -26.26 16.00
C ALA A 170 14.70 -27.71 16.32
N GLN A 171 13.44 -27.93 16.71
CA GLN A 171 12.90 -29.27 16.94
C GLN A 171 12.87 -30.09 15.64
N ALA A 172 12.50 -29.49 14.51
CA ALA A 172 12.51 -30.16 13.21
C ALA A 172 13.94 -30.57 12.79
N GLN A 173 14.94 -29.71 13.00
CA GLN A 173 16.34 -30.03 12.73
C GLN A 173 16.87 -31.15 13.62
N ALA A 174 16.52 -31.14 14.91
CA ALA A 174 16.88 -32.22 15.83
C ALA A 174 16.25 -33.56 15.42
N ALA A 175 14.97 -33.54 15.01
CA ALA A 175 14.29 -34.72 14.50
C ALA A 175 14.95 -35.24 13.21
N GLN A 176 15.30 -34.36 12.27
CA GLN A 176 16.01 -34.74 11.05
C GLN A 176 17.36 -35.39 11.35
N THR A 177 18.15 -34.79 12.25
CA THR A 177 19.45 -35.34 12.67
C THR A 177 19.29 -36.74 13.29
N SER A 178 18.25 -36.94 14.10
CA SER A 178 17.94 -38.26 14.67
C SER A 178 17.54 -39.28 13.61
N VAL A 179 16.77 -38.88 12.60
CA VAL A 179 16.40 -39.75 11.46
C VAL A 179 17.65 -40.15 10.66
N GLU A 180 18.54 -39.21 10.36
CA GLU A 180 19.81 -39.48 9.66
C GLU A 180 20.72 -40.43 10.45
N THR A 181 20.80 -40.23 11.77
CA THR A 181 21.56 -41.12 12.67
C THR A 181 20.96 -42.54 12.67
N ASN A 182 19.63 -42.65 12.78
CA ASN A 182 18.95 -43.94 12.74
C ASN A 182 19.12 -44.63 11.38
N ALA A 183 19.00 -43.89 10.27
CA ALA A 183 19.21 -44.43 8.93
C ALA A 183 20.63 -44.99 8.76
N THR A 184 21.64 -44.27 9.27
CA THR A 184 23.04 -44.72 9.26
C THR A 184 23.24 -45.98 10.11
N ALA A 185 22.66 -46.03 11.30
CA ALA A 185 22.72 -47.20 12.18
C ALA A 185 22.05 -48.44 11.55
N ILE A 186 20.90 -48.24 10.88
CA ILE A 186 20.21 -49.31 10.13
C ILE A 186 21.09 -49.79 8.97
N GLY A 187 21.75 -48.87 8.25
CA GLY A 187 22.69 -49.21 7.18
C GLY A 187 23.84 -50.09 7.66
N HIS A 188 24.50 -49.71 8.76
CA HIS A 188 25.57 -50.51 9.37
C HIS A 188 25.08 -51.88 9.86
N LEU A 189 23.89 -51.94 10.46
CA LEU A 189 23.32 -53.21 10.90
C LEU A 189 23.04 -54.14 9.70
N ALA A 190 22.53 -53.59 8.60
CA ALA A 190 22.29 -54.34 7.37
C ALA A 190 23.61 -54.88 6.78
N GLU A 191 24.66 -54.06 6.68
CA GLU A 191 25.99 -54.48 6.21
C GLU A 191 26.62 -55.57 7.08
N THR A 192 26.54 -55.40 8.41
CA THR A 192 27.04 -56.39 9.38
C THR A 192 26.30 -57.72 9.23
N THR A 193 24.96 -57.66 9.11
CA THR A 193 24.12 -58.84 8.92
C THR A 193 24.43 -59.54 7.60
N GLN A 194 24.59 -58.78 6.51
CA GLN A 194 24.95 -59.32 5.19
C GLN A 194 26.30 -60.05 5.25
N THR A 195 27.30 -59.45 5.90
CA THR A 195 28.64 -60.03 6.07
C THR A 195 28.60 -61.34 6.88
N ALA A 196 27.83 -61.35 7.97
CA ALA A 196 27.64 -62.55 8.80
C ALA A 196 26.94 -63.67 8.03
N ILE A 197 25.91 -63.35 7.24
CA ILE A 197 25.21 -64.32 6.37
C ILE A 197 26.20 -64.89 5.33
N THR A 198 26.94 -64.04 4.62
CA THR A 198 27.92 -64.50 3.62
C THR A 198 28.97 -65.41 4.23
N THR A 199 29.51 -65.05 5.40
CA THR A 199 30.49 -65.89 6.12
C THR A 199 29.90 -67.23 6.53
N THR A 200 28.67 -67.23 7.05
CA THR A 200 27.96 -68.45 7.45
C THR A 200 27.72 -69.36 6.25
N VAL A 201 27.27 -68.80 5.11
CA VAL A 201 27.09 -69.55 3.86
C VAL A 201 28.39 -70.19 3.41
N GLN A 202 29.50 -69.44 3.37
CA GLN A 202 30.82 -69.99 3.01
C GLN A 202 31.26 -71.13 3.94
N THR A 203 30.99 -71.00 5.24
CA THR A 203 31.34 -72.02 6.23
C THR A 203 30.51 -73.29 6.04
N VAL A 204 29.21 -73.13 5.74
CA VAL A 204 28.31 -74.25 5.41
C VAL A 204 28.73 -74.93 4.10
N ASP A 205 29.07 -74.15 3.06
CA ASP A 205 29.54 -74.67 1.78
C ASP A 205 30.84 -75.47 1.94
N GLN A 206 31.81 -74.97 2.73
CA GLN A 206 33.04 -75.69 3.06
C GLN A 206 32.75 -76.98 3.84
N ALA A 207 31.91 -76.92 4.87
CA ALA A 207 31.54 -78.11 5.64
C ALA A 207 30.83 -79.17 4.77
N ALA A 208 30.00 -78.74 3.81
CA ALA A 208 29.37 -79.63 2.85
C ALA A 208 30.41 -80.27 1.91
N ALA A 209 31.35 -79.50 1.37
CA ALA A 209 32.43 -80.00 0.52
C ALA A 209 33.33 -81.01 1.26
N ASP A 210 33.71 -80.70 2.51
CA ASP A 210 34.49 -81.59 3.37
C ASP A 210 33.74 -82.89 3.69
N ALA A 211 32.43 -82.79 3.94
CA ALA A 211 31.59 -83.97 4.16
C ALA A 211 31.53 -84.87 2.93
N THR A 212 31.33 -84.29 1.74
CA THR A 212 31.38 -85.02 0.46
C THR A 212 32.74 -85.70 0.27
N ALA A 213 33.85 -85.00 0.46
CA ALA A 213 35.19 -85.56 0.32
C ALA A 213 35.46 -86.72 1.28
N ARG A 214 34.97 -86.63 2.52
CA ARG A 214 35.07 -87.72 3.52
C ARG A 214 34.23 -88.94 3.13
N ILE A 215 33.03 -88.72 2.57
CA ILE A 215 32.17 -89.80 2.06
C ILE A 215 32.85 -90.50 0.90
N ASP A 216 33.38 -89.76 -0.07
CA ASP A 216 34.10 -90.31 -1.22
C ASP A 216 35.32 -91.12 -0.78
N ALA A 217 36.13 -90.59 0.14
CA ALA A 217 37.29 -91.29 0.69
C ALA A 217 36.90 -92.60 1.41
N ALA A 218 35.80 -92.58 2.18
CA ALA A 218 35.28 -93.78 2.84
C ALA A 218 34.78 -94.81 1.82
N ALA A 219 34.08 -94.38 0.77
CA ALA A 219 33.63 -95.25 -0.32
C ALA A 219 34.82 -95.92 -1.03
N THR A 220 35.85 -95.14 -1.42
CA THR A 220 37.08 -95.68 -2.03
C THR A 220 37.79 -96.67 -1.10
N GLN A 221 37.84 -96.41 0.21
CA GLN A 221 38.46 -97.35 1.16
C GLN A 221 37.71 -98.69 1.21
N VAL A 222 36.38 -98.65 1.19
CA VAL A 222 35.53 -99.86 1.14
C VAL A 222 35.75 -100.62 -0.16
N GLU A 223 35.77 -99.93 -1.31
CA GLU A 223 36.02 -100.53 -2.63
C GLU A 223 37.40 -101.21 -2.68
N ASN A 224 38.47 -100.53 -2.27
CA ASN A 224 39.82 -101.09 -2.23
C ASN A 224 39.93 -102.32 -1.33
N LYS A 225 39.27 -102.30 -0.18
CA LYS A 225 39.24 -103.44 0.75
C LYS A 225 38.47 -104.63 0.15
N ALA A 226 37.37 -104.36 -0.55
CA ALA A 226 36.61 -105.39 -1.26
C ALA A 226 37.43 -106.00 -2.42
N ALA A 227 38.17 -105.18 -3.17
CA ALA A 227 39.04 -105.65 -4.24
C ALA A 227 40.19 -106.53 -3.73
N GLY A 228 40.87 -106.12 -2.65
CA GLY A 228 41.96 -106.90 -2.04
C GLY A 228 41.53 -108.25 -1.46
N LEU A 229 40.24 -108.43 -1.13
CA LEU A 229 39.67 -109.71 -0.71
C LEU A 229 39.35 -110.64 -1.88
N MET A 230 39.32 -110.14 -3.12
CA MET A 230 39.06 -110.95 -4.32
C MET A 230 40.35 -111.45 -5.00
N GLU A 231 41.52 -110.90 -4.67
CA GLU A 231 42.83 -111.30 -5.23
C GLU A 231 43.66 -112.26 -4.35
N GLY A 232 43.18 -112.60 -3.14
CA GLY A 232 43.82 -113.58 -2.24
C GLY A 232 43.02 -114.87 -2.11
#